data_AF-A0A2A2VCL1-F1
#
_entry.id   AF-A0A2A2VCL1-F1
#
_cell.length_a   1.000
_cell.length_b   1.000
_cell.length_c   1.000
_cell.angle_alpha   90.00
_cell.angle_beta   90.00
_cell.angle_gamma   90.00
#
_symmetry.space_group_name_H-M   'P 1'
#
loop_
_entity.id
_entity.type
_entity.pdbx_description
1 polymer ?
#
loop_
_entity_poly.entity_id
_entity_poly.type
_entity_poly.pdbx_seq_one_letter_code
_entity_poly.pdbx_strand_id
1 'polypeptide(L)'
;MDGKLVGITSMDTFIARANIDHCLDLLKAHDTSDETRATVTRILIEEEKKLGDAQEELQFVESRAVACRDRAERQRRLADALEPGSVERRVAESLLINFEWLAKFVQGSCEQMRRKANGGLL
;
A
#
# COMPACT_ATOMS: atom_id res chain seq x y z
N MET A 1 -1.03 -21.27 -11.64
CA MET A 1 -0.37 -20.01 -12.01
C MET A 1 -0.09 -19.28 -10.72
N ASP A 2 1.13 -19.47 -10.20
CA ASP A 2 1.53 -18.98 -8.89
C ASP A 2 1.93 -17.51 -9.03
N GLY A 3 0.92 -16.64 -8.97
CA GLY A 3 1.11 -15.19 -8.86
C GLY A 3 1.61 -14.84 -7.47
N LYS A 4 2.88 -15.10 -7.20
CA LYS A 4 3.55 -14.64 -5.98
C LYS A 4 3.80 -13.14 -6.15
N LEU A 5 2.81 -12.32 -5.80
CA LEU A 5 3.03 -10.91 -5.47
C LEU A 5 3.99 -10.89 -4.29
N VAL A 6 5.28 -10.80 -4.57
CA VAL A 6 6.29 -10.49 -3.55
C VAL A 6 6.09 -9.02 -3.23
N GLY A 7 5.15 -8.75 -2.32
CA GLY A 7 4.97 -7.41 -1.77
C GLY A 7 6.25 -7.00 -1.06
N ILE A 8 6.77 -5.83 -1.43
CA ILE A 8 7.97 -5.24 -0.84
C ILE A 8 7.70 -5.06 0.67
N THR A 9 8.59 -5.56 1.52
CA THR A 9 8.41 -5.53 2.96
C THR A 9 8.86 -4.17 3.54
N SER A 10 8.44 -3.85 4.77
CA SER A 10 8.94 -2.66 5.50
C SER A 10 10.45 -2.62 5.58
N MET A 11 11.06 -3.80 5.70
CA MET A 11 12.50 -3.95 5.76
C MET A 11 13.12 -3.53 4.43
N ASP A 12 12.51 -3.93 3.31
CA ASP A 12 13.00 -3.61 1.97
C ASP A 12 12.93 -2.09 1.69
N THR A 13 11.86 -1.42 2.10
CA THR A 13 11.75 0.05 2.00
C THR A 13 12.80 0.76 2.88
N PHE A 14 13.04 0.26 4.09
CA PHE A 14 14.06 0.80 4.99
C PHE A 14 15.47 0.62 4.43
N ILE A 15 15.80 -0.58 3.95
CA ILE A 15 17.08 -0.91 3.33
C ILE A 15 17.29 -0.03 2.09
N ALA A 16 16.27 0.12 1.24
CA ALA A 16 16.36 0.96 0.05
C ALA A 16 16.69 2.43 0.39
N ARG A 17 16.05 3.00 1.42
CA ARG A 17 16.39 4.35 1.89
C ARG A 17 17.82 4.45 2.41
N ALA A 18 18.24 3.51 3.25
CA ALA A 18 19.61 3.48 3.77
C ALA A 18 20.65 3.33 2.66
N ASN A 19 20.36 2.51 1.64
CA ASN A 19 21.21 2.35 0.47
C ASN A 19 21.29 3.63 -0.35
N ILE A 20 20.18 4.36 -0.53
CA ILE A 20 20.17 5.67 -1.20
C ILE A 20 21.05 6.66 -0.44
N ASP A 21 20.86 6.81 0.88
CA ASP A 21 21.66 7.71 1.71
C ASP A 21 23.15 7.38 1.59
N HIS A 22 23.50 6.10 1.69
CA HIS A 22 24.88 5.63 1.55
C HIS A 22 25.46 5.92 0.15
N CYS A 23 24.69 5.66 -0.90
CA CYS A 23 25.11 5.94 -2.28
C CYS A 23 25.32 7.44 -2.52
N LEU A 24 24.43 8.29 -1.99
CA LEU A 24 24.59 9.74 -2.07
C LEU A 24 25.86 10.21 -1.35
N ASP A 25 26.20 9.61 -0.21
CA ASP A 25 27.44 9.94 0.51
C ASP A 25 28.69 9.50 -0.26
N LEU A 26 28.66 8.33 -0.92
CA LEU A 26 29.74 7.89 -1.81
C LEU A 26 29.93 8.82 -3.01
N LEU A 27 28.86 9.37 -3.57
CA LEU A 27 28.95 10.33 -4.68
C LEU A 27 29.48 11.71 -4.27
N LYS A 28 29.34 12.09 -3.00
CA LYS A 28 29.90 13.34 -2.45
C LYS A 28 31.40 13.27 -2.17
N ALA A 29 31.97 12.06 -2.07
CA ALA A 29 33.39 11.90 -1.82
C ALA A 29 34.23 12.41 -3.01
N HIS A 30 35.29 13.16 -2.72
CA HIS A 30 36.07 13.89 -3.72
C HIS A 30 36.83 12.98 -4.72
N ASP A 31 37.06 11.71 -4.34
CA ASP A 31 37.92 10.77 -5.07
C ASP A 31 37.15 9.60 -5.71
N THR A 32 35.85 9.75 -5.94
CA THR A 32 35.04 8.69 -6.55
C THR A 32 35.36 8.56 -8.04
N SER A 33 36.03 7.45 -8.39
CA SER A 33 36.36 7.09 -9.77
C SER A 33 35.12 7.02 -10.66
N ASP A 34 35.30 7.20 -11.97
CA ASP A 34 34.18 7.15 -12.92
C ASP A 34 33.46 5.79 -12.93
N GLU A 35 34.20 4.70 -12.73
CA GLU A 35 33.63 3.35 -12.65
C GLU A 35 32.80 3.14 -11.37
N THR A 36 33.32 3.61 -10.22
CA THR A 36 32.56 3.61 -8.96
C THR A 36 31.32 4.48 -9.08
N ARG A 37 31.44 5.66 -9.70
CA ARG A 37 30.33 6.59 -9.94
C ARG A 37 29.22 5.96 -10.79
N ALA A 38 29.58 5.27 -11.87
CA ALA A 38 28.64 4.55 -12.72
C ALA A 38 27.91 3.44 -11.96
N THR A 39 28.66 2.68 -11.13
CA THR A 39 28.09 1.60 -10.32
C THR A 39 27.13 2.13 -9.26
N VAL A 40 27.53 3.17 -8.52
CA VAL A 40 26.69 3.80 -7.48
C VAL A 40 25.42 4.42 -8.08
N THR A 41 25.53 5.03 -9.26
CA THR A 41 24.36 5.57 -9.99
C THR A 41 23.38 4.48 -10.38
N ARG A 42 23.85 3.32 -10.83
CA ARG A 42 22.98 2.17 -11.13
C ARG A 42 22.24 1.68 -9.88
N ILE A 43 22.94 1.58 -8.75
CA ILE A 43 22.34 1.17 -7.47
C ILE A 43 21.26 2.16 -7.05
N LEU A 44 21.52 3.48 -7.14
CA LEU A 44 20.52 4.51 -6.84
C LEU A 44 19.24 4.32 -7.65
N ILE A 45 19.35 4.11 -8.97
CA ILE A 45 18.19 3.87 -9.85
C ILE A 45 17.40 2.63 -9.40
N GLU A 46 18.10 1.55 -9.03
CA GLU A 46 17.46 0.32 -8.57
C GLU A 46 16.72 0.51 -7.25
N GLU A 47 17.31 1.23 -6.28
CA GLU A 47 16.67 1.51 -4.99
C GLU A 47 15.50 2.50 -5.12
N GLU A 48 15.64 3.55 -5.95
CA GLU A 48 14.55 4.47 -6.26
C GLU A 48 13.37 3.74 -6.90
N LYS A 49 13.63 2.81 -7.81
CA LYS A 49 12.59 1.99 -8.43
C LYS A 49 11.84 1.15 -7.38
N LYS A 50 12.53 0.50 -6.44
CA LYS A 50 11.88 -0.27 -5.37
C LYS A 50 10.95 0.60 -4.52
N LEU A 51 11.38 1.83 -4.20
CA LEU A 51 10.55 2.78 -3.46
C LEU A 51 9.34 3.23 -4.29
N GLY A 52 9.53 3.47 -5.58
CA GLY A 52 8.44 3.77 -6.52
C GLY A 52 7.39 2.67 -6.59
N ASP A 53 7.82 1.42 -6.81
CA ASP A 53 6.93 0.24 -6.87
C ASP A 53 6.11 0.09 -5.57
N ALA A 54 6.75 0.26 -4.40
CA ALA A 54 6.07 0.19 -3.11
C ALA A 54 5.04 1.33 -2.91
N GLN A 55 5.33 2.52 -3.43
CA GLN A 55 4.43 3.67 -3.37
C GLN A 55 3.22 3.48 -4.30
N GLU A 56 3.43 2.95 -5.50
CA GLU A 56 2.34 2.60 -6.43
C GLU A 56 1.41 1.55 -5.83
N GLU A 57 1.97 0.51 -5.19
CA GLU A 57 1.17 -0.53 -4.52
C GLU A 57 0.34 0.06 -3.37
N LEU A 58 0.93 0.95 -2.56
CA LEU A 58 0.21 1.63 -1.49
C LEU A 58 -0.94 2.48 -2.04
N GLN A 59 -0.69 3.27 -3.09
CA GLN A 59 -1.71 4.09 -3.73
C GLN A 59 -2.85 3.22 -4.31
N PHE A 60 -2.52 2.08 -4.91
CA PHE A 60 -3.51 1.14 -5.40
C PHE A 60 -4.40 0.64 -4.26
N VAL A 61 -3.82 0.12 -3.17
CA VAL A 61 -4.60 -0.40 -2.04
C VAL A 61 -5.42 0.70 -1.35
N GLU A 62 -4.89 1.92 -1.24
CA GLU A 62 -5.63 3.09 -0.74
C GLU A 62 -6.86 3.42 -1.58
N SER A 63 -6.72 3.43 -2.90
CA SER A 63 -7.85 3.67 -3.81
C SER A 63 -8.93 2.58 -3.64
N ARG A 64 -8.52 1.32 -3.42
CA ARG A 64 -9.44 0.21 -3.15
C ARG A 64 -10.12 0.36 -1.80
N ALA A 65 -9.42 0.84 -0.77
CA ALA A 65 -10.00 1.08 0.55
C ALA A 65 -11.11 2.13 0.48
N VAL A 66 -10.88 3.24 -0.22
CA VAL A 66 -11.89 4.28 -0.46
C VAL A 66 -13.09 3.70 -1.21
N ALA A 67 -12.85 3.01 -2.32
CA ALA A 67 -13.93 2.42 -3.12
C ALA A 67 -14.78 1.40 -2.32
N CYS A 68 -14.16 0.60 -1.44
CA CYS A 68 -14.89 -0.35 -0.59
C CYS A 68 -15.72 0.39 0.47
N ARG A 69 -15.18 1.43 1.09
CA ARG A 69 -15.90 2.28 2.04
C ARG A 69 -17.13 2.93 1.40
N ASP A 70 -16.96 3.50 0.21
CA ASP A 70 -18.06 4.15 -0.51
C ASP A 70 -19.17 3.15 -0.88
N ARG A 71 -18.80 1.91 -1.24
CA ARG A 71 -19.77 0.84 -1.51
C ARG A 71 -20.54 0.45 -0.24
N ALA A 72 -19.84 0.26 0.88
CA ALA A 72 -20.47 -0.06 2.16
C ALA A 72 -21.44 1.06 2.59
N GLU A 73 -21.02 2.32 2.45
CA GLU A 73 -21.85 3.48 2.76
C GLU A 73 -23.08 3.59 1.86
N ARG A 74 -22.93 3.36 0.54
CA ARG A 74 -24.08 3.29 -0.36
C ARG A 74 -25.05 2.17 0.01
N GLN A 75 -24.53 0.99 0.33
CA GLN A 75 -25.37 -0.14 0.74
C GLN A 75 -26.09 0.14 2.06
N ARG A 76 -25.44 0.83 3.01
CA ARG A 76 -26.05 1.25 4.27
C ARG A 76 -27.26 2.15 4.01
N ARG A 77 -27.07 3.19 3.18
CA ARG A 77 -28.16 4.10 2.79
C ARG A 77 -29.33 3.39 2.11
N LEU A 78 -29.04 2.39 1.28
CA LEU A 78 -30.09 1.57 0.65
C LEU A 78 -30.85 0.74 1.70
N ALA A 79 -30.15 0.10 2.64
CA ALA A 79 -30.78 -0.65 3.72
C ALA A 79 -31.64 0.25 4.62
N ASP A 80 -31.14 1.45 4.95
CA ASP A 80 -31.83 2.42 5.81
C ASP A 80 -33.09 3.01 5.15
N ALA A 81 -33.13 3.08 3.82
CA ALA A 81 -34.29 3.54 3.06
C ALA A 81 -35.42 2.49 2.97
N LEU A 82 -35.15 1.23 3.32
CA LEU A 82 -36.13 0.14 3.27
C LEU A 82 -36.94 0.06 4.57
N GLU A 83 -38.20 -0.37 4.43
CA GLU A 83 -39.14 -0.55 5.53
C GLU A 83 -38.53 -1.43 6.64
N PRO A 84 -38.51 -0.97 7.90
CA PRO A 84 -38.02 -1.75 9.02
C PRO A 84 -38.69 -3.13 9.12
N GLY A 85 -37.89 -4.19 9.26
CA GLY A 85 -38.39 -5.57 9.37
C GLY A 85 -38.82 -6.23 8.05
N SER A 86 -38.81 -5.50 6.93
CA SER A 86 -39.07 -6.08 5.61
C SER A 86 -38.03 -7.15 5.23
N VAL A 87 -38.42 -8.05 4.34
CA VAL A 87 -37.51 -9.09 3.81
C VAL A 87 -36.38 -8.43 3.02
N GLU A 88 -36.71 -7.42 2.23
CA GLU A 88 -35.81 -6.62 1.42
C GLU A 88 -34.73 -5.96 2.29
N ARG A 89 -35.14 -5.36 3.41
CA ARG A 89 -34.19 -4.76 4.36
C ARG A 89 -33.25 -5.79 4.95
N ARG A 90 -33.76 -6.95 5.40
CA ARG A 90 -32.91 -8.03 5.96
C ARG A 90 -31.89 -8.55 4.93
N VAL A 91 -32.29 -8.68 3.67
CA VAL A 91 -31.38 -9.04 2.58
C VAL A 91 -30.32 -7.95 2.36
N ALA A 92 -30.74 -6.68 2.34
CA ALA A 92 -29.83 -5.55 2.17
C ALA A 92 -28.83 -5.41 3.33
N GLU A 93 -29.26 -5.66 4.57
CA GLU A 93 -28.43 -5.68 5.78
C GLU A 93 -27.42 -6.85 5.75
N SER A 94 -27.84 -8.03 5.28
CA SER A 94 -26.92 -9.16 5.09
C SER A 94 -25.82 -8.84 4.07
N LEU A 95 -26.17 -8.18 2.97
CA LEU A 95 -25.18 -7.70 1.98
C LEU A 95 -24.28 -6.60 2.56
N LEU A 96 -24.83 -5.71 3.39
CA LEU A 96 -24.07 -4.65 4.06
C LEU A 96 -22.95 -5.24 4.92
N ILE A 97 -23.22 -6.29 5.71
CA ILE A 97 -22.22 -6.96 6.54
C ILE A 97 -21.01 -7.40 5.69
N ASN A 98 -21.24 -7.95 4.49
CA ASN A 98 -20.17 -8.37 3.60
C ASN A 98 -19.34 -7.18 3.09
N PHE A 99 -19.99 -6.07 2.71
CA PHE A 99 -19.28 -4.86 2.29
C PHE A 99 -18.50 -4.20 3.41
N GLU A 100 -19.05 -4.17 4.63
CA GLU A 100 -18.37 -3.66 5.82
C GLU A 100 -17.14 -4.49 6.18
N TRP A 101 -17.27 -5.82 6.13
CA TRP A 101 -16.16 -6.73 6.36
C TRP A 101 -15.05 -6.49 5.33
N LEU A 102 -15.39 -6.40 4.04
CA LEU A 102 -14.42 -6.14 2.98
C LEU A 102 -13.75 -4.75 3.14
N ALA A 103 -14.51 -3.73 3.49
CA ALA A 103 -13.98 -2.39 3.73
C ALA A 103 -12.99 -2.38 4.90
N LYS A 104 -13.31 -3.05 6.02
CA LYS A 104 -12.40 -3.21 7.16
C LYS A 104 -11.14 -3.98 6.80
N PHE A 105 -11.27 -5.08 6.04
CA PHE A 105 -10.13 -5.88 5.60
C PHE A 105 -9.16 -5.06 4.76
N VAL A 106 -9.65 -4.38 3.72
CA VAL A 106 -8.79 -3.57 2.83
C VAL A 106 -8.20 -2.37 3.59
N GLN A 107 -8.95 -1.76 4.50
CA GLN A 107 -8.43 -0.68 5.34
C GLN A 107 -7.31 -1.16 6.27
N GLY A 108 -7.45 -2.33 6.90
CA GLY A 108 -6.39 -2.92 7.72
C GLY A 108 -5.11 -3.19 6.93
N SER A 109 -5.24 -3.71 5.70
CA SER A 109 -4.10 -3.89 4.79
C SER A 109 -3.44 -2.56 4.43
N CYS A 110 -4.22 -1.53 4.12
CA CYS A 110 -3.71 -0.18 3.86
C CYS A 110 -2.95 0.40 5.06
N GLU A 111 -3.50 0.30 6.26
CA GLU A 111 -2.85 0.78 7.49
C GLU A 111 -1.55 0.01 7.77
N GLN A 112 -1.53 -1.30 7.53
CA GLN A 112 -0.31 -2.08 7.61
C GLN A 112 0.73 -1.59 6.60
N MET A 113 0.37 -1.39 5.34
CA MET A 113 1.29 -0.89 4.30
C MET A 113 1.82 0.51 4.62
N ARG A 114 0.98 1.44 5.12
CA ARG A 114 1.46 2.75 5.58
C ARG A 114 2.47 2.65 6.71
N ARG A 115 2.22 1.81 7.71
CA ARG A 115 3.17 1.59 8.81
C ARG A 115 4.51 1.09 8.27
N LYS A 116 4.48 0.14 7.33
CA LYS A 116 5.68 -0.37 6.67
C LYS A 116 6.42 0.73 5.89
N ALA A 117 5.71 1.53 5.09
CA ALA A 117 6.28 2.63 4.32
C ALA A 117 6.87 3.75 5.21
N ASN A 118 6.33 3.93 6.41
CA ASN A 118 6.79 4.92 7.39
C ASN A 118 7.88 4.39 8.34
N GLY A 119 8.35 3.14 8.17
CA GLY A 119 9.39 2.55 9.01
C GLY A 119 8.92 2.14 10.41
N GLY A 120 7.62 1.96 10.63
CA GLY A 120 7.09 1.44 11.89
C GLY A 120 7.36 -0.06 12.03
N LEU A 121 7.99 -0.48 13.13
CA LEU A 121 8.07 -1.90 13.51
C LEU A 121 6.66 -2.46 13.78
N LEU A 122 6.43 -3.70 13.35
CA LEU A 122 5.26 -4.52 13.67
C LEU A 122 5.23 -4.89 15.15
#